data_AF-F8PLZ2-F1
#
_entry.id   AF-F8PLZ2-F1
#
_cell.length_a   1.000
_cell.length_b   1.000
_cell.length_c   1.000
_cell.angle_alpha   90.00
_cell.angle_beta   90.00
_cell.angle_gamma   90.00
#
_symmetry.space_group_name_H-M   'P 1'
#
loop_
_entity.id
_entity.type
_entity.pdbx_description
1 polymer ?
#
loop_
_entity_poly.entity_id
_entity_poly.type
_entity_poly.pdbx_seq_one_letter_code
_entity_poly.pdbx_strand_id
1 'polypeptide(L)'
;MAEWDQLGVEGPVLLANKDNDATLQGASHGADCGPTPAGVCALNESIQGAVKAISLAGGIFNNKDKKKGQHDTYCWYMENRGLALHCLKTLTEVVAIVIYGGTVSHPYSQMVWGPGTESLNVLDLGPLHKELKQYLKLILTNPKLIFGANVAPKTACFGCQPWCNPVAMAAAFKLASKLEHLRPVTLALFQGALDKWESFTTEFAINQATQCNHTILP
;
A
#
# COMPACT_ATOMS: atom_id res chain seq x y z
N MET A 1 -3.19 1.76 -11.03
CA MET A 1 -3.60 1.98 -12.43
C MET A 1 -2.39 2.05 -13.33
N ALA A 2 -1.46 2.99 -13.12
CA ALA A 2 -0.28 3.18 -13.97
C ALA A 2 0.54 1.91 -14.32
N GLU A 3 0.77 0.98 -13.37
CA GLU A 3 1.59 -0.21 -13.66
C GLU A 3 0.87 -1.21 -14.58
N TRP A 4 -0.44 -1.41 -14.43
CA TRP A 4 -1.20 -2.31 -15.30
C TRP A 4 -1.20 -1.80 -16.74
N ASP A 5 -1.33 -0.48 -16.91
CA ASP A 5 -1.26 0.18 -18.21
C ASP A 5 0.13 0.02 -18.85
N GLN A 6 1.22 0.16 -18.07
CA GLN A 6 2.59 -0.06 -18.53
C GLN A 6 2.86 -1.51 -18.94
N LEU A 7 2.22 -2.46 -18.27
CA LEU A 7 2.30 -3.89 -18.61
C LEU A 7 1.45 -4.25 -19.84
N GLY A 8 0.61 -3.33 -20.35
CA GLY A 8 -0.28 -3.59 -21.47
C GLY A 8 -1.38 -4.61 -21.14
N VAL A 9 -1.70 -4.78 -19.86
CA VAL A 9 -2.71 -5.74 -19.38
C VAL A 9 -3.82 -4.97 -18.69
N GLU A 10 -5.07 -5.34 -18.97
CA GLU A 10 -6.24 -4.74 -18.33
C GLU A 10 -6.09 -4.75 -16.79
N GLY A 11 -6.42 -3.66 -16.11
CA GLY A 11 -6.32 -3.57 -14.65
C GLY A 11 -7.37 -4.40 -13.89
N PRO A 12 -7.39 -4.29 -12.56
CA PRO A 12 -8.42 -4.90 -11.72
C PRO A 12 -9.83 -4.42 -12.07
N VAL A 13 -10.83 -5.25 -11.78
CA VAL A 13 -12.24 -4.94 -12.04
C VAL A 13 -12.65 -3.63 -11.38
N LEU A 14 -13.30 -2.75 -12.16
CA LEU A 14 -13.87 -1.49 -11.69
C LEU A 14 -15.00 -1.74 -10.68
N LEU A 15 -14.95 -1.08 -9.53
CA LEU A 15 -15.97 -1.21 -8.48
C LEU A 15 -16.78 0.09 -8.40
N ALA A 16 -17.56 0.35 -9.45
CA ALA A 16 -18.49 1.47 -9.51
C ALA A 16 -19.59 1.33 -8.44
N ASN A 17 -20.05 2.46 -7.89
CA ASN A 17 -21.27 2.46 -7.07
C ASN A 17 -22.50 2.25 -7.97
N LYS A 18 -23.68 2.02 -7.38
CA LYS A 18 -24.89 1.72 -8.16
C LYS A 18 -25.25 2.81 -9.19
N ASP A 19 -25.08 4.08 -8.82
CA ASP A 19 -25.43 5.21 -9.68
C ASP A 19 -24.44 5.33 -10.85
N ASN A 20 -23.16 5.16 -10.58
CA ASN A 20 -22.10 5.15 -11.58
C ASN A 20 -22.22 3.92 -12.50
N ASP A 21 -22.51 2.74 -11.94
CA ASP A 21 -22.72 1.51 -12.73
C ASP A 21 -23.92 1.65 -13.67
N ALA A 22 -25.04 2.18 -13.18
CA ALA A 22 -26.20 2.50 -14.02
C ALA A 22 -25.86 3.54 -15.12
N THR A 23 -25.05 4.55 -14.79
CA THR A 23 -24.59 5.56 -15.76
C THR A 23 -23.68 4.95 -16.83
N LEU A 24 -22.77 4.06 -16.45
CA LEU A 24 -21.87 3.35 -17.37
C LEU A 24 -22.65 2.39 -18.27
N GLN A 25 -23.61 1.64 -17.71
CA GLN A 25 -24.49 0.77 -18.49
C GLN A 25 -25.36 1.58 -19.47
N GLY A 26 -25.96 2.68 -19.01
CA GLY A 26 -26.76 3.58 -19.86
C GLY A 26 -25.96 4.22 -20.99
N ALA A 27 -24.70 4.61 -20.74
CA ALA A 27 -23.78 5.11 -21.76
C ALA A 27 -23.42 4.06 -22.83
N SER A 28 -23.46 2.77 -22.47
CA SER A 28 -23.17 1.65 -23.38
C SER A 28 -24.31 1.36 -24.37
N HIS A 29 -25.55 1.77 -24.05
CA HIS A 29 -26.74 1.50 -24.87
C HIS A 29 -27.03 2.59 -25.92
N GLY A 30 -26.36 3.74 -25.86
CA GLY A 30 -26.41 4.79 -26.88
C GLY A 30 -25.34 4.57 -27.94
N ALA A 31 -25.46 3.52 -28.74
CA ALA A 31 -24.39 2.95 -29.55
C ALA A 31 -23.86 3.80 -30.74
N ASP A 32 -24.16 5.11 -30.83
CA ASP A 32 -23.80 5.93 -32.01
C ASP A 32 -23.21 7.32 -31.67
N CYS A 33 -22.93 7.61 -30.41
CA CYS A 33 -22.17 8.79 -30.01
C CYS A 33 -21.06 8.40 -29.04
N GLY A 34 -19.91 9.08 -29.12
CA GLY A 34 -18.76 8.84 -28.26
C GLY A 34 -19.10 8.93 -26.76
N PRO A 35 -18.13 8.62 -25.87
CA PRO A 35 -18.38 8.52 -24.43
C PRO A 35 -19.07 9.78 -23.89
N THR A 36 -20.21 9.60 -23.22
CA THR A 36 -20.98 10.71 -22.67
C THR A 36 -20.18 11.38 -21.54
N PRO A 37 -20.31 12.71 -21.33
CA PRO A 37 -19.63 13.39 -20.21
C PRO A 37 -19.94 12.76 -18.85
N ALA A 38 -21.18 12.29 -18.66
CA ALA A 38 -21.61 11.57 -17.47
C ALA A 38 -20.92 10.19 -17.34
N GLY A 39 -20.77 9.45 -18.44
CA GLY A 39 -20.04 8.18 -18.45
C GLY A 39 -18.55 8.36 -18.13
N VAL A 40 -17.92 9.42 -18.65
CA VAL A 40 -16.53 9.76 -18.33
C VAL A 40 -16.38 10.15 -16.86
N CYS A 41 -17.30 10.95 -16.33
CA CYS A 41 -17.31 11.31 -14.91
C CYS A 41 -17.49 10.08 -14.01
N ALA A 42 -18.47 9.23 -14.31
CA ALA A 42 -18.73 8.00 -13.57
C ALA A 42 -17.52 7.05 -13.58
N LEU A 43 -16.81 6.97 -14.70
CA LEU A 43 -15.57 6.21 -14.80
C LEU A 43 -14.46 6.80 -13.92
N ASN A 44 -14.25 8.12 -13.99
CA ASN A 44 -13.22 8.83 -13.22
C ASN A 44 -13.47 8.80 -11.70
N GLU A 45 -14.73 8.78 -11.27
CA GLU A 45 -15.12 8.70 -9.86
C GLU A 45 -15.16 7.28 -9.32
N SER A 46 -15.19 6.29 -10.22
CA SER A 46 -15.14 4.88 -9.83
C SER A 46 -13.71 4.48 -9.47
N ILE A 47 -13.58 3.64 -8.45
CA ILE A 47 -12.29 3.15 -7.96
C ILE A 47 -12.28 1.62 -8.13
N GLN A 48 -11.08 1.05 -8.26
CA GLN A 48 -10.90 -0.38 -8.48
C GLN A 48 -9.79 -0.97 -7.59
N GLY A 49 -9.65 -2.29 -7.67
CA GLY A 49 -8.50 -3.00 -7.11
C GLY A 49 -8.43 -3.03 -5.58
N ALA A 50 -7.23 -3.26 -5.06
CA ALA A 50 -7.02 -3.50 -3.63
C ALA A 50 -7.33 -2.28 -2.77
N VAL A 51 -7.03 -1.07 -3.24
CA VAL A 51 -7.29 0.17 -2.49
C VAL A 51 -8.78 0.32 -2.21
N LYS A 52 -9.63 0.12 -3.21
CA LYS A 52 -11.08 0.17 -3.03
C LYS A 52 -11.58 -0.98 -2.15
N ALA A 53 -11.08 -2.20 -2.39
CA ALA A 53 -11.45 -3.37 -1.59
C ALA A 53 -11.13 -3.15 -0.09
N ILE A 54 -9.93 -2.67 0.23
CA ILE A 54 -9.50 -2.37 1.60
C ILE A 54 -10.28 -1.19 2.19
N SER A 55 -10.58 -0.15 1.40
CA SER A 55 -11.40 0.98 1.85
C SER A 55 -12.82 0.53 2.23
N LEU A 56 -13.46 -0.29 1.39
CA LEU A 56 -14.78 -0.87 1.68
C LEU A 56 -14.74 -1.78 2.90
N ALA A 57 -13.72 -2.65 2.97
CA ALA A 57 -13.49 -3.52 4.11
C ALA A 57 -13.33 -2.69 5.40
N GLY A 58 -12.53 -1.62 5.37
CA GLY A 58 -12.38 -0.68 6.48
C GLY A 58 -13.71 -0.06 6.91
N GLY A 59 -14.55 0.38 5.96
CA GLY A 59 -15.89 0.88 6.27
C GLY A 59 -16.82 -0.15 6.90
N ILE A 60 -16.77 -1.40 6.44
CA ILE A 60 -17.57 -2.52 6.97
C ILE A 60 -17.08 -2.95 8.35
N PHE A 61 -15.76 -2.96 8.55
CA PHE A 61 -15.11 -3.48 9.75
C PHE A 61 -15.01 -2.44 10.86
N ASN A 62 -14.84 -1.17 10.53
CA ASN A 62 -14.69 -0.08 11.48
C ASN A 62 -16.04 0.47 11.95
N ASN A 63 -16.92 -0.42 12.41
CA ASN A 63 -18.18 -0.03 13.03
C ASN A 63 -18.02 0.00 14.56
N LYS A 64 -18.34 1.14 15.19
CA LYS A 64 -18.25 1.31 16.65
C LYS A 64 -19.20 0.36 17.41
N ASP A 65 -20.32 0.01 16.80
CA ASP A 65 -21.28 -0.94 17.38
C ASP A 65 -20.85 -2.38 17.04
N LYS A 66 -20.33 -3.11 18.03
CA LYS A 66 -19.89 -4.51 17.88
C LYS A 66 -21.00 -5.46 17.41
N LYS A 67 -22.28 -5.10 17.56
CA LYS A 67 -23.40 -5.91 17.02
C LYS A 67 -23.66 -5.66 15.53
N LYS A 68 -23.17 -4.53 15.01
CA LYS A 68 -23.31 -4.12 13.60
C LYS A 68 -21.99 -4.22 12.84
N GLY A 69 -20.87 -4.27 13.54
CA GLY A 69 -19.56 -4.57 12.98
C GLY A 69 -19.47 -6.04 12.61
N GLN A 70 -18.98 -6.32 11.41
CA GLN A 70 -18.81 -7.69 10.93
C GLN A 70 -17.36 -8.15 11.02
N HIS A 71 -16.49 -7.39 11.71
CA HIS A 71 -15.04 -7.66 11.76
C HIS A 71 -14.74 -9.08 12.26
N ASP A 72 -15.25 -9.48 13.42
CA ASP A 72 -15.00 -10.80 14.00
C ASP A 72 -15.51 -11.94 13.10
N THR A 73 -16.72 -11.79 12.54
CA THR A 73 -17.29 -12.75 11.58
C THR A 73 -16.41 -12.87 10.34
N TYR A 74 -15.93 -11.75 9.78
CA TYR A 74 -15.10 -11.76 8.59
C TYR A 74 -13.67 -12.23 8.88
N CYS A 75 -13.08 -11.93 10.03
CA CYS A 75 -11.80 -12.50 10.46
C CYS A 75 -11.90 -14.02 10.50
N TRP A 76 -12.94 -14.56 11.16
CA TRP A 76 -13.19 -15.99 11.18
C TRP A 76 -13.36 -16.58 9.76
N TYR A 77 -14.13 -15.92 8.88
CA TYR A 77 -14.28 -16.36 7.50
C TYR A 77 -12.96 -16.30 6.72
N MET A 78 -12.17 -15.25 6.87
CA MET A 78 -10.89 -15.11 6.17
C MET A 78 -9.86 -16.13 6.66
N GLU A 79 -9.84 -16.42 7.97
CA GLU A 79 -8.98 -17.43 8.58
C GLU A 79 -9.38 -18.86 8.17
N ASN A 80 -10.69 -19.15 8.10
CA ASN A 80 -11.19 -20.51 7.94
C ASN A 80 -11.67 -20.88 6.53
N ARG A 81 -12.03 -19.88 5.71
CA ARG A 81 -12.55 -20.06 4.34
C ARG A 81 -11.69 -19.36 3.28
N GLY A 82 -10.73 -18.51 3.69
CA GLY A 82 -9.88 -17.73 2.80
C GLY A 82 -10.51 -16.42 2.33
N LEU A 83 -9.72 -15.58 1.65
CA LEU A 83 -10.19 -14.32 1.06
C LEU A 83 -11.21 -14.61 -0.05
N ALA A 84 -12.43 -14.09 0.06
CA ALA A 84 -13.50 -14.18 -0.95
C ALA A 84 -13.23 -13.31 -2.21
N LEU A 85 -11.97 -13.00 -2.49
CA LEU A 85 -11.55 -12.20 -3.63
C LEU A 85 -11.16 -13.15 -4.77
N HIS A 86 -12.02 -13.25 -5.79
CA HIS A 86 -11.77 -14.09 -6.97
C HIS A 86 -10.97 -13.39 -8.08
N CYS A 87 -10.88 -12.06 -8.04
CA CYS A 87 -10.10 -11.30 -9.02
C CYS A 87 -8.60 -11.41 -8.72
N LEU A 88 -7.85 -12.14 -9.56
CA LEU A 88 -6.40 -12.32 -9.42
C LEU A 88 -5.63 -11.00 -9.43
N LYS A 89 -6.10 -9.99 -10.18
CA LYS A 89 -5.46 -8.68 -10.27
C LYS A 89 -5.64 -7.88 -8.97
N THR A 90 -6.85 -7.92 -8.38
CA THR A 90 -7.09 -7.38 -7.03
C THR A 90 -6.27 -8.12 -5.98
N LEU A 91 -6.21 -9.46 -6.05
CA LEU A 91 -5.35 -10.24 -5.16
C LEU A 91 -3.87 -9.87 -5.29
N THR A 92 -3.40 -9.60 -6.52
CA THR A 92 -2.03 -9.14 -6.78
C THR A 92 -1.73 -7.85 -6.02
N GLU A 93 -2.61 -6.85 -6.13
CA GLU A 93 -2.45 -5.60 -5.41
C GLU A 93 -2.58 -5.76 -3.89
N VAL A 94 -3.48 -6.64 -3.41
CA VAL A 94 -3.61 -6.93 -1.97
C VAL A 94 -2.34 -7.58 -1.43
N VAL A 95 -1.80 -8.57 -2.13
CA VAL A 95 -0.56 -9.25 -1.73
C VAL A 95 0.62 -8.28 -1.75
N ALA A 96 0.70 -7.39 -2.75
CA ALA A 96 1.71 -6.32 -2.77
C ALA A 96 1.61 -5.39 -1.55
N ILE A 97 0.39 -5.00 -1.15
CA ILE A 97 0.15 -4.20 0.07
C ILE A 97 0.54 -4.96 1.34
N VAL A 98 0.24 -6.27 1.44
CA VAL A 98 0.65 -7.10 2.58
C VAL A 98 2.17 -7.16 2.68
N ILE A 99 2.87 -7.39 1.57
CA ILE A 99 4.34 -7.42 1.53
C ILE A 99 4.90 -6.07 1.95
N TYR A 100 4.46 -4.96 1.35
CA TYR A 100 4.91 -3.62 1.72
C TYR A 100 4.61 -3.30 3.20
N GLY A 101 3.41 -3.67 3.67
CA GLY A 101 2.99 -3.49 5.05
C GLY A 101 3.90 -4.22 6.04
N GLY A 102 4.20 -5.49 5.77
CA GLY A 102 5.04 -6.31 6.65
C GLY A 102 6.53 -5.97 6.61
N THR A 103 7.01 -5.42 5.50
CA THR A 103 8.44 -5.16 5.28
C THR A 103 8.85 -3.71 5.52
N VAL A 104 7.91 -2.76 5.41
CA VAL A 104 8.18 -1.33 5.49
C VAL A 104 7.25 -0.63 6.50
N SER A 105 5.93 -0.66 6.27
CA SER A 105 5.01 0.20 7.03
C SER A 105 4.94 -0.14 8.51
N HIS A 106 4.71 -1.42 8.85
CA HIS A 106 4.63 -1.85 10.25
C HIS A 106 5.94 -1.67 11.02
N PRO A 107 7.12 -2.08 10.51
CA PRO A 107 8.35 -1.85 11.23
C PRO A 107 8.65 -0.36 11.42
N TYR A 108 8.37 0.48 10.42
CA TYR A 108 8.45 1.93 10.59
C TYR A 108 7.52 2.44 11.70
N SER A 109 6.23 2.06 11.68
CA SER A 109 5.28 2.46 12.72
C SER A 109 5.69 1.98 14.12
N GLN A 110 6.29 0.79 14.24
CA GLN A 110 6.83 0.30 15.51
C GLN A 110 8.03 1.14 16.00
N MET A 111 8.88 1.64 15.10
CA MET A 111 10.02 2.49 15.47
C MET A 111 9.61 3.92 15.84
N VAL A 112 8.42 4.37 15.44
CA VAL A 112 7.91 5.72 15.76
C VAL A 112 6.92 5.71 16.93
N TRP A 113 6.08 4.67 17.03
CA TRP A 113 4.96 4.58 17.98
C TRP A 113 4.98 3.31 18.84
N GLY A 114 6.08 2.57 18.84
CA GLY A 114 6.22 1.36 19.65
C GLY A 114 6.49 1.67 21.13
N PRO A 115 6.39 0.67 22.00
CA PRO A 115 6.80 0.82 23.40
C PRO A 115 8.26 1.30 23.50
N GLY A 116 8.52 2.32 24.31
CA GLY A 116 9.85 2.92 24.48
C GLY A 116 10.16 4.09 23.54
N THR A 117 9.22 4.50 22.68
CA THR A 117 9.35 5.68 21.82
C THR A 117 8.50 6.86 22.30
N GLU A 118 8.01 6.84 23.54
CA GLU A 118 7.07 7.84 24.07
C GLU A 118 7.66 9.26 24.12
N SER A 119 8.99 9.38 24.25
CA SER A 119 9.71 10.65 24.22
C SER A 119 10.25 11.02 22.84
N LEU A 120 9.98 10.23 21.80
CA LEU A 120 10.49 10.49 20.46
C LEU A 120 9.78 11.70 19.86
N ASN A 121 10.54 12.75 19.57
CA ASN A 121 10.00 13.90 18.87
C ASN A 121 9.87 13.60 17.37
N VAL A 122 8.70 13.87 16.80
CA VAL A 122 8.42 13.68 15.37
C VAL A 122 9.36 14.48 14.47
N LEU A 123 9.87 15.63 14.94
CA LEU A 123 10.80 16.48 14.19
C LEU A 123 12.22 15.87 14.11
N ASP A 124 12.55 14.95 15.02
CA ASP A 124 13.88 14.31 15.06
C ASP A 124 13.94 13.03 14.22
N LEU A 125 12.91 12.74 13.42
CA LEU A 125 12.82 11.54 12.58
C LEU A 125 13.70 11.58 11.32
N GLY A 126 14.41 12.68 11.06
CA GLY A 126 15.24 12.86 9.87
C GLY A 126 16.22 11.70 9.58
N PRO A 127 16.99 11.21 10.56
CA PRO A 127 17.86 10.04 10.38
C PRO A 127 17.10 8.77 10.01
N LEU A 128 15.98 8.49 10.68
CA LEU A 128 15.13 7.32 10.42
C LEU A 128 14.57 7.37 8.99
N HIS A 129 14.12 8.54 8.54
CA HIS A 129 13.65 8.75 7.17
C HIS A 129 14.75 8.54 6.12
N LYS A 130 15.99 8.92 6.44
CA LYS A 130 17.15 8.65 5.57
C LYS A 130 17.40 7.15 5.42
N GLU A 131 17.39 6.41 6.53
CA GLU A 131 17.55 4.95 6.53
C GLU A 131 16.41 4.26 5.78
N LEU A 132 15.16 4.68 6.01
CA LEU A 132 13.99 4.17 5.30
C LEU A 132 14.11 4.34 3.79
N LYS A 133 14.51 5.54 3.33
CA LYS A 133 14.74 5.81 1.89
C LYS A 133 15.87 4.95 1.33
N GLN A 134 16.97 4.75 2.06
CA GLN A 134 18.05 3.85 1.65
C GLN A 134 17.59 2.40 1.54
N TYR A 135 16.77 1.95 2.49
CA TYR A 135 16.18 0.62 2.48
C TYR A 135 15.26 0.40 1.27
N LEU A 136 14.38 1.36 0.95
CA LEU A 136 13.54 1.29 -0.25
C LEU A 136 14.38 1.20 -1.53
N LYS A 137 15.46 2.01 -1.64
CA LYS A 137 16.41 1.94 -2.77
C LYS A 137 17.12 0.58 -2.86
N LEU A 138 17.47 -0.01 -1.72
CA LEU A 138 18.06 -1.34 -1.67
C LEU A 138 17.11 -2.42 -2.21
N ILE A 139 15.83 -2.38 -1.83
CA ILE A 139 14.82 -3.33 -2.32
C ILE A 139 14.61 -3.19 -3.83
N LEU A 140 14.53 -1.96 -4.33
CA LEU A 140 14.39 -1.68 -5.76
C LEU A 140 15.60 -2.17 -6.57
N THR A 141 16.82 -2.04 -6.01
CA THR A 141 18.06 -2.50 -6.66
C THR A 141 18.24 -4.02 -6.56
N ASN A 142 17.76 -4.64 -5.47
CA ASN A 142 17.84 -6.07 -5.24
C ASN A 142 16.50 -6.68 -4.81
N PRO A 143 15.54 -6.86 -5.75
CA PRO A 143 14.21 -7.41 -5.44
C PRO A 143 14.22 -8.84 -4.85
N LYS A 144 15.35 -9.56 -4.98
CA LYS A 144 15.50 -10.91 -4.41
C LYS A 144 15.41 -10.93 -2.88
N LEU A 145 15.57 -9.78 -2.22
CA LEU A 145 15.39 -9.66 -0.77
C LEU A 145 13.97 -9.97 -0.32
N ILE A 146 12.96 -9.66 -1.15
CA ILE A 146 11.53 -9.90 -0.85
C ILE A 146 10.88 -10.98 -1.74
N PHE A 147 11.52 -11.35 -2.85
CA PHE A 147 11.02 -12.38 -3.78
C PHE A 147 11.96 -13.60 -3.93
N GLY A 148 12.97 -13.73 -3.07
CA GLY A 148 13.91 -14.85 -3.08
C GLY A 148 13.29 -16.16 -2.61
N ALA A 149 14.04 -17.26 -2.75
CA ALA A 149 13.56 -18.58 -2.30
C ALA A 149 13.43 -18.68 -0.76
N ASN A 150 14.22 -17.92 -0.01
CA ASN A 150 14.27 -17.91 1.45
C ASN A 150 14.14 -16.48 1.98
N VAL A 151 12.93 -15.91 1.90
CA VAL A 151 12.65 -14.57 2.43
C VAL A 151 12.48 -14.67 3.94
N ALA A 152 13.43 -14.13 4.71
CA ALA A 152 13.37 -14.07 6.16
C ALA A 152 13.09 -12.63 6.63
N PRO A 153 12.38 -12.43 7.76
CA PRO A 153 12.16 -11.10 8.32
C PRO A 153 13.47 -10.33 8.53
N LYS A 154 14.52 -11.02 8.98
CA LYS A 154 15.84 -10.41 9.23
C LYS A 154 16.45 -9.74 7.99
N THR A 155 16.16 -10.24 6.79
CA THR A 155 16.71 -9.70 5.52
C THR A 155 15.73 -8.83 4.76
N ALA A 156 14.44 -9.07 4.96
CA ALA A 156 13.36 -8.49 4.16
C ALA A 156 12.55 -7.44 4.92
N CYS A 157 12.82 -7.20 6.20
CA CYS A 157 12.11 -6.24 7.03
C CYS A 157 13.01 -5.05 7.35
N PHE A 158 12.48 -3.84 7.21
CA PHE A 158 13.16 -2.63 7.66
C PHE A 158 13.52 -2.74 9.15
N GLY A 159 14.78 -2.46 9.48
CA GLY A 159 15.33 -2.64 10.83
C GLY A 159 15.28 -4.07 11.38
N CYS A 160 15.20 -5.08 10.51
CA CYS A 160 15.34 -6.49 10.84
C CYS A 160 14.31 -7.03 11.87
N GLN A 161 13.15 -6.40 11.97
CA GLN A 161 12.12 -6.77 12.94
C GLN A 161 11.33 -8.02 12.52
N PRO A 162 10.73 -8.75 13.47
CA PRO A 162 9.76 -9.78 13.16
C PRO A 162 8.58 -9.21 12.36
N TRP A 163 7.97 -10.01 11.49
CA TRP A 163 6.73 -9.57 10.84
C TRP A 163 5.61 -9.45 11.88
N CYS A 164 4.88 -8.33 11.85
CA CYS A 164 3.72 -8.10 12.71
C CYS A 164 2.67 -9.23 12.56
N ASN A 165 2.48 -9.71 11.34
CA ASN A 165 1.59 -10.85 11.05
C ASN A 165 2.29 -11.89 10.17
N PRO A 166 3.01 -12.87 10.78
CA PRO A 166 3.71 -13.91 10.04
C PRO A 166 2.77 -14.80 9.22
N VAL A 167 1.53 -15.01 9.67
CA VAL A 167 0.53 -15.83 8.98
C VAL A 167 0.11 -15.17 7.66
N ALA A 168 -0.16 -13.87 7.69
CA ALA A 168 -0.48 -13.10 6.49
C ALA A 168 0.68 -13.08 5.48
N MET A 169 1.91 -12.92 5.96
CA MET A 169 3.12 -12.97 5.11
C MET A 169 3.31 -14.35 4.47
N ALA A 170 3.15 -15.43 5.25
CA ALA A 170 3.22 -16.79 4.72
C ALA A 170 2.13 -17.06 3.66
N ALA A 171 0.90 -16.59 3.90
CA ALA A 171 -0.19 -16.69 2.93
C ALA A 171 0.09 -15.90 1.65
N ALA A 172 0.63 -14.67 1.78
CA ALA A 172 1.06 -13.84 0.66
C ALA A 172 2.12 -14.54 -0.21
N PHE A 173 3.17 -15.10 0.40
CA PHE A 173 4.22 -15.82 -0.34
C PHE A 173 3.72 -17.12 -0.96
N LYS A 174 2.80 -17.83 -0.31
CA LYS A 174 2.15 -19.01 -0.91
C LYS A 174 1.36 -18.64 -2.17
N LEU A 175 0.66 -17.51 -2.14
CA LEU A 175 -0.09 -16.99 -3.29
C LEU A 175 0.80 -16.41 -4.38
N ALA A 176 2.01 -15.93 -4.05
CA ALA A 176 2.92 -15.29 -4.99
C ALA A 176 3.19 -16.12 -6.25
N SER A 177 3.30 -17.45 -6.11
CA SER A 177 3.50 -18.38 -7.24
C SER A 177 2.37 -18.38 -8.27
N LYS A 178 1.16 -17.95 -7.89
CA LYS A 178 -0.03 -17.91 -8.76
C LYS A 178 -0.29 -16.53 -9.38
N LEU A 179 0.50 -15.53 -8.99
CA LEU A 179 0.26 -14.12 -9.34
C LEU A 179 1.37 -13.64 -10.26
N GLU A 180 1.16 -13.79 -11.57
CA GLU A 180 2.14 -13.50 -12.63
C GLU A 180 2.75 -12.09 -12.51
N HIS A 181 1.90 -11.08 -12.26
CA HIS A 181 2.33 -9.68 -12.21
C HIS A 181 2.64 -9.18 -10.79
N LEU A 182 2.78 -10.07 -9.80
CA LEU A 182 3.03 -9.64 -8.42
C LEU A 182 4.34 -8.86 -8.27
N ARG A 183 5.41 -9.32 -8.91
CA ARG A 183 6.71 -8.67 -8.83
C ARG A 183 6.67 -7.22 -9.36
N PRO A 184 6.27 -6.97 -10.63
CA PRO A 184 6.24 -5.59 -11.15
C PRO A 184 5.30 -4.70 -10.35
N VAL A 185 4.09 -5.16 -10.01
CA VAL A 185 3.13 -4.39 -9.20
C VAL A 185 3.68 -4.03 -7.83
N THR A 186 4.38 -4.95 -7.16
CA THR A 186 4.99 -4.66 -5.87
C THR A 186 6.14 -3.67 -6.00
N LEU A 187 7.01 -3.80 -7.02
CA LEU A 187 8.10 -2.86 -7.22
C LEU A 187 7.59 -1.45 -7.55
N ALA A 188 6.53 -1.34 -8.35
CA ALA A 188 5.86 -0.06 -8.61
C ALA A 188 5.29 0.57 -7.32
N LEU A 189 4.72 -0.25 -6.42
CA LEU A 189 4.28 0.21 -5.11
C LEU A 189 5.45 0.75 -4.27
N PHE A 190 6.58 0.05 -4.25
CA PHE A 190 7.78 0.48 -3.52
C PHE A 190 8.38 1.75 -4.12
N GLN A 191 8.41 1.89 -5.44
CA GLN A 191 8.87 3.10 -6.12
C GLN A 191 7.97 4.29 -5.76
N GLY A 192 6.65 4.13 -5.90
CA GLY A 192 5.70 5.19 -5.53
C GLY A 192 5.74 5.55 -4.05
N ALA A 193 6.08 4.59 -3.17
CA ALA A 193 6.34 4.89 -1.77
C ALA A 193 7.63 5.71 -1.59
N LEU A 194 8.72 5.34 -2.25
CA LEU A 194 9.97 6.09 -2.20
C LEU A 194 9.78 7.53 -2.68
N ASP A 195 9.11 7.74 -3.81
CA ASP A 195 8.84 9.08 -4.37
C ASP A 195 8.06 9.95 -3.37
N LYS A 196 7.03 9.36 -2.73
CA LYS A 196 6.28 10.03 -1.66
C LYS A 196 7.14 10.37 -0.46
N TRP A 197 7.99 9.46 0.00
CA TRP A 197 8.91 9.72 1.10
C TRP A 197 9.94 10.80 0.75
N GLU A 198 10.45 10.81 -0.49
CA GLU A 198 11.35 11.86 -0.96
C GLU A 198 10.67 13.23 -0.93
N SER A 199 9.42 13.34 -1.39
CA SER A 199 8.65 14.59 -1.29
C SER A 199 8.30 14.98 0.15
N PHE A 200 7.82 14.03 0.97
CA PHE A 200 7.35 14.28 2.34
C PHE A 200 8.47 14.71 3.29
N THR A 201 9.67 14.15 3.11
CA THR A 201 10.79 14.37 4.04
C THR A 201 11.55 15.67 3.79
N THR A 202 11.15 16.46 2.78
CA THR A 202 11.72 17.78 2.49
C THR A 202 11.51 18.75 3.65
N GLU A 203 10.36 18.68 4.33
CA GLU A 203 10.02 19.52 5.48
C GLU A 203 10.83 19.19 6.75
N PHE A 204 11.44 18.00 6.79
CA PHE A 204 12.26 17.52 7.92
C PHE A 204 13.77 17.69 7.67
N ALA A 205 14.15 18.27 6.53
CA ALA A 205 15.54 18.63 6.29
C ALA A 205 15.94 19.78 7.22
N ILE A 206 17.12 19.66 7.86
CA ILE A 206 17.65 20.74 8.70
C ILE A 206 17.75 22.00 7.83
N ASN A 207 16.98 23.04 8.21
CA ASN A 207 17.18 24.37 7.65
C ASN A 207 18.63 24.78 7.90
N GLN A 208 19.43 24.92 6.85
CA GLN A 208 20.81 25.44 6.93
C GLN A 208 20.89 26.89 7.49
N ALA A 209 19.74 27.49 7.83
CA ALA A 209 19.62 28.83 8.37
C ALA A 209 20.01 28.98 9.87
N THR A 210 20.37 27.90 10.58
CA THR A 210 20.79 27.96 12.01
C THR A 210 22.29 27.86 12.26
N GLN A 211 23.14 28.02 11.23
CA GLN A 211 24.50 28.53 11.49
C GLN A 211 24.41 30.05 11.74
N CYS A 212 23.89 30.42 12.92
CA CYS A 212 24.08 31.75 13.46
C CYS A 212 25.59 31.97 13.60
N ASN A 213 26.14 32.85 12.75
CA ASN A 213 27.44 33.45 12.91
C ASN A 213 27.52 34.16 14.27
N HIS A 214 27.91 33.45 15.32
CA HIS A 214 28.49 34.06 16.50
C HIS A 214 29.97 34.26 16.25
N THR A 215 30.29 35.22 15.39
CA THR A 215 31.61 35.86 15.40
C THR A 215 31.62 36.81 16.57
N ILE A 216 32.08 36.34 17.73
CA ILE A 216 32.51 37.23 18.81
C ILE A 216 33.82 37.86 18.33
N LEU A 217 33.76 39.12 17.93
CA LEU A 217 34.96 39.94 17.73
C LEU A 217 35.49 40.40 19.11
N PRO A 218 36.82 40.56 19.25
CA PRO A 218 37.52 40.72 20.53
C PRO A 218 37.25 42.04 21.25
#